data_AF-A0A1M5A0V5-F1
#
_entry.id   AF-A0A1M5A0V5-F1
#
_cell.length_a   1.000
_cell.length_b   1.000
_cell.length_c   1.000
_cell.angle_alpha   90.00
_cell.angle_beta   90.00
_cell.angle_gamma   90.00
#
_symmetry.space_group_name_H-M   'P 1'
#
loop_
_entity.id
_entity.type
_entity.pdbx_description
1 polymer ?
#
loop_
_entity_poly.entity_id
_entity_poly.type
_entity_poly.pdbx_seq_one_letter_code
_entity_poly.pdbx_strand_id
1 'polypeptide(L)'
;MSGFKKERIEHYETLLREIWIASAKYLGMVSVNLLLERVVWEVSLEYKEIELLQYDQNGISCTRIAASLEENPDLPVEDMFMKFITRYVAILAKLLGHERAEEIKTKLKEEATGISFSTREEG
;
A
#
# COMPACT_ATOMS: atom_id res chain seq x y z
N MET A 1 18.38 7.03 10.38
CA MET A 1 17.67 7.04 9.08
C MET A 1 16.93 5.74 8.80
N SER A 2 17.52 4.55 8.99
CA SER A 2 16.80 3.29 8.73
C SER A 2 15.61 3.01 9.67
N GLY A 3 15.67 3.43 10.94
CA GLY A 3 14.56 3.27 11.90
C GLY A 3 13.25 3.93 11.45
N PHE A 4 13.31 5.21 11.06
CA PHE A 4 12.16 5.93 10.50
C PHE A 4 11.61 5.28 9.22
N LYS A 5 12.49 4.76 8.36
CA LYS A 5 12.05 4.02 7.15
C LYS A 5 11.36 2.70 7.50
N LYS A 6 11.80 1.98 8.54
CA LYS A 6 11.14 0.76 9.02
C LYS A 6 9.74 1.04 9.58
N GLU A 7 9.60 2.06 10.43
CA GLU A 7 8.29 2.52 10.93
C GLU A 7 7.34 2.90 9.78
N ARG A 8 7.89 3.56 8.74
CA ARG A 8 7.13 3.92 7.54
C ARG A 8 6.65 2.68 6.77
N ILE A 9 7.47 1.64 6.65
CA ILE A 9 7.09 0.38 6.02
C ILE A 9 5.98 -0.31 6.82
N GLU A 10 6.09 -0.36 8.16
CA GLU A 10 5.05 -0.95 9.03
C GLU A 10 3.70 -0.24 8.88
N HIS A 11 3.71 1.09 8.77
CA HIS A 11 2.51 1.86 8.49
C HIS A 11 1.90 1.48 7.13
N TYR A 12 2.72 1.38 6.07
CA TYR A 12 2.22 0.98 4.75
C TYR A 12 1.74 -0.47 4.72
N GLU A 13 2.39 -1.39 5.44
CA GLU A 13 1.91 -2.76 5.58
C GLU A 13 0.50 -2.81 6.17
N THR A 14 0.25 -2.00 7.19
CA THR A 14 -1.08 -1.87 7.81
C THR A 14 -2.11 -1.39 6.78
N LEU A 15 -1.83 -0.29 6.06
CA LEU A 15 -2.72 0.24 5.02
C LEU A 15 -2.98 -0.78 3.90
N LEU A 16 -1.93 -1.48 3.44
CA LEU A 16 -2.07 -2.50 2.40
C LEU A 16 -2.96 -3.65 2.87
N ARG A 17 -2.80 -4.11 4.12
CA ARG A 17 -3.67 -5.13 4.71
C ARG A 17 -5.13 -4.67 4.75
N GLU A 18 -5.39 -3.43 5.14
CA GLU A 18 -6.76 -2.88 5.18
C GLU A 18 -7.39 -2.80 3.79
N ILE A 19 -6.66 -2.26 2.81
CA ILE A 19 -7.10 -2.20 1.41
C ILE A 19 -7.37 -3.60 0.85
N TRP A 20 -6.50 -4.56 1.16
CA TRP A 20 -6.63 -5.94 0.71
C TRP A 20 -7.86 -6.63 1.32
N ILE A 21 -8.07 -6.53 2.64
CA ILE A 21 -9.27 -7.05 3.32
C ILE A 21 -10.53 -6.41 2.72
N ALA A 22 -10.53 -5.09 2.57
CA ALA A 22 -11.67 -4.36 2.02
C ALA A 22 -11.98 -4.81 0.59
N SER A 23 -10.98 -4.87 -0.27
CA SER A 23 -11.13 -5.28 -1.66
C SER A 23 -11.57 -6.74 -1.80
N ALA A 24 -11.11 -7.62 -0.92
CA ALA A 24 -11.45 -9.05 -0.95
C ALA A 24 -12.94 -9.28 -0.70
N LYS A 25 -13.58 -8.43 0.12
CA LYS A 25 -15.03 -8.46 0.35
C LYS A 25 -15.84 -8.15 -0.91
N TYR A 26 -15.32 -7.33 -1.82
CA TYR A 26 -16.02 -6.91 -3.04
C TYR A 26 -15.68 -7.76 -4.27
N LEU A 27 -14.41 -8.11 -4.44
CA LEU A 27 -13.91 -8.80 -5.64
C LEU A 27 -13.70 -10.30 -5.45
N GLY A 28 -13.70 -10.77 -4.21
CA GLY A 28 -13.23 -12.10 -3.84
C GLY A 28 -11.70 -12.18 -3.79
N MET A 29 -11.22 -13.12 -2.97
CA MET A 29 -9.81 -13.27 -2.61
C MET A 29 -8.88 -13.50 -3.82
N VAL A 30 -9.29 -14.38 -4.74
CA VAL A 30 -8.52 -14.70 -5.95
C VAL A 30 -8.30 -13.45 -6.81
N SER A 31 -9.36 -12.67 -7.03
CA SER A 31 -9.30 -11.45 -7.85
C SER A 31 -8.38 -10.40 -7.24
N VAL A 32 -8.39 -10.27 -5.91
CA VAL A 32 -7.51 -9.33 -5.20
C VAL A 32 -6.05 -9.74 -5.32
N ASN A 33 -5.73 -11.04 -5.24
CA ASN A 33 -4.35 -11.49 -5.41
C ASN A 33 -3.85 -11.25 -6.84
N LEU A 34 -4.69 -11.45 -7.86
CA LEU A 34 -4.35 -11.10 -9.25
C LEU A 34 -4.16 -9.58 -9.43
N LEU A 35 -4.95 -8.76 -8.74
CA LEU A 35 -4.77 -7.32 -8.71
C LEU A 35 -3.43 -6.92 -8.06
N LEU A 36 -3.08 -7.53 -6.92
CA LEU A 36 -1.78 -7.31 -6.28
C LEU A 36 -0.63 -7.72 -7.21
N GLU A 37 -0.69 -8.91 -7.81
CA GLU A 37 0.32 -9.37 -8.79
C GLU A 37 0.50 -8.36 -9.92
N ARG A 38 -0.60 -7.83 -10.46
CA ARG A 38 -0.55 -6.81 -11.51
C ARG A 38 0.12 -5.53 -11.05
N VAL A 39 -0.20 -5.05 -9.85
CA VAL A 39 0.36 -3.80 -9.31
C VAL A 39 1.84 -3.99 -8.96
N VAL A 40 2.22 -5.11 -8.34
CA VAL A 40 3.63 -5.47 -8.06
C VAL A 40 4.43 -5.43 -9.36
N TRP A 41 3.93 -6.07 -10.42
CA TRP A 41 4.59 -6.05 -11.73
C TRP A 41 4.72 -4.63 -12.31
N GLU A 42 3.67 -3.80 -12.25
CA GLU A 42 3.74 -2.42 -12.78
C GLU A 42 4.71 -1.53 -11.99
N VAL A 43 4.80 -1.71 -10.68
CA VAL A 43 5.67 -0.92 -9.82
C VAL A 43 7.11 -1.41 -9.87
N SER A 44 7.34 -2.72 -10.06
CA SER A 44 8.70 -3.29 -10.10
C SER A 44 9.54 -2.84 -11.29
N LEU A 45 8.89 -2.32 -12.33
CA LEU A 45 9.58 -1.65 -13.46
C LEU A 45 10.39 -0.43 -13.03
N GLU A 46 10.04 0.19 -11.89
CA GLU A 46 10.74 1.36 -11.33
C GLU A 46 11.35 1.07 -9.96
N TYR A 47 10.70 0.24 -9.13
CA TYR A 47 11.12 -0.10 -7.78
C TYR A 47 11.18 -1.61 -7.57
N LYS A 48 12.33 -2.22 -7.83
CA LYS A 48 12.49 -3.67 -7.82
C LYS A 48 12.19 -4.30 -6.46
N GLU A 49 12.43 -3.58 -5.37
CA GLU A 49 12.18 -4.03 -4.00
C GLU A 49 10.72 -4.38 -3.73
N ILE A 50 9.76 -3.85 -4.49
CA ILE A 50 8.35 -4.20 -4.34
C ILE A 50 8.07 -5.68 -4.65
N GLU A 51 8.94 -6.35 -5.42
CA GLU A 51 8.86 -7.80 -5.68
C GLU A 51 9.08 -8.63 -4.39
N LEU A 52 9.62 -8.02 -3.34
CA LEU A 52 9.79 -8.64 -2.03
C LEU A 52 8.50 -8.60 -1.19
N LEU A 53 7.45 -7.90 -1.64
CA LEU A 53 6.15 -7.89 -0.99
C LEU A 53 5.62 -9.32 -0.91
N GLN A 54 5.32 -9.79 0.29
CA GLN A 54 4.75 -11.11 0.50
C GLN A 54 3.24 -10.99 0.62
N TYR A 55 2.51 -11.81 -0.12
CA TYR A 55 1.07 -11.89 -0.01
C TYR A 55 0.59 -13.30 -0.33
N ASP A 56 -0.34 -13.81 0.47
CA ASP A 56 -0.93 -15.13 0.32
C ASP A 56 -2.39 -15.11 0.81
N GLN A 57 -2.95 -16.28 1.10
CA GLN A 57 -4.30 -16.40 1.68
C GLN A 57 -4.43 -15.83 3.10
N ASN A 58 -3.33 -15.58 3.80
CA ASN A 58 -3.27 -15.16 5.20
C ASN A 58 -3.02 -13.65 5.36
N GLY A 59 -2.61 -12.93 4.31
CA GLY A 59 -2.43 -11.48 4.37
C GLY A 59 -1.32 -10.94 3.49
N ILE A 60 -0.90 -9.71 3.81
CA ILE A 60 0.23 -9.00 3.20
C ILE A 60 1.31 -8.80 4.27
N SER A 61 2.57 -8.96 3.90
CA SER A 61 3.74 -8.66 4.73
C SER A 61 4.82 -7.93 3.95
N CYS A 62 5.39 -6.89 4.57
CA CYS A 62 6.51 -6.11 4.05
C CYS A 62 7.83 -6.47 4.73
N THR A 63 7.90 -7.56 5.51
CA THR A 63 9.10 -7.93 6.28
C THR A 63 10.36 -8.02 5.42
N ARG A 64 10.26 -8.57 4.21
CA ARG A 64 11.41 -8.67 3.29
C ARG A 64 11.83 -7.34 2.68
N ILE A 65 10.89 -6.42 2.46
CA ILE A 65 11.18 -5.03 2.05
C ILE A 65 11.88 -4.29 3.21
N ALA A 66 11.43 -4.50 4.45
CA ALA A 66 12.08 -3.89 5.62
C ALA A 66 13.51 -4.42 5.83
N ALA A 67 13.75 -5.70 5.53
CA ALA A 67 15.09 -6.30 5.56
C ALA A 67 16.01 -5.75 4.46
N SER A 68 15.48 -5.47 3.26
CA SER A 68 16.30 -4.94 2.16
C SER A 68 16.83 -3.53 2.40
N LEU A 69 16.30 -2.79 3.39
CA LEU A 69 16.86 -1.49 3.80
C LEU A 69 18.30 -1.57 4.34
N GLU A 70 18.76 -2.76 4.75
CA GLU A 70 20.16 -2.97 5.15
C GLU A 70 21.09 -2.97 3.94
N GLU A 71 20.61 -3.47 2.80
CA GLU A 71 21.35 -3.54 1.53
C GLU A 71 21.15 -2.27 0.68
N ASN A 72 19.97 -1.65 0.77
CA ASN A 72 19.62 -0.40 0.09
C ASN A 72 19.00 0.62 1.07
N PRO A 73 19.83 1.32 1.86
CA PRO A 73 19.35 2.32 2.82
C PRO A 73 18.65 3.52 2.17
N ASP A 74 18.91 3.77 0.89
CA ASP A 74 18.40 4.93 0.14
C ASP A 74 17.07 4.67 -0.57
N LEU A 75 16.53 3.45 -0.48
CA LEU A 75 15.22 3.08 -1.01
C LEU A 75 14.16 4.18 -0.72
N PRO A 76 13.53 4.76 -1.75
CA PRO A 76 12.49 5.77 -1.58
C PRO A 76 11.16 5.11 -1.17
N VAL A 77 11.10 4.65 0.08
CA VAL A 77 9.97 3.89 0.65
C VAL A 77 8.63 4.56 0.40
N GLU A 78 8.52 5.86 0.71
CA GLU A 78 7.26 6.60 0.59
C GLU A 78 6.77 6.67 -0.86
N ASP A 79 7.64 7.04 -1.80
CA ASP A 79 7.26 7.13 -3.21
C ASP A 79 6.85 5.75 -3.77
N MET A 80 7.63 4.71 -3.46
CA MET A 80 7.34 3.34 -3.89
C MET A 80 5.94 2.88 -3.44
N PHE A 81 5.60 3.04 -2.15
CA PHE A 81 4.30 2.62 -1.64
C PHE A 81 3.15 3.52 -2.11
N MET A 82 3.36 4.84 -2.21
CA MET A 82 2.35 5.74 -2.76
C MET A 82 2.03 5.41 -4.21
N LYS A 83 3.04 5.05 -4.99
CA LYS A 83 2.87 4.61 -6.38
C LYS A 83 2.13 3.27 -6.44
N PHE A 84 2.45 2.33 -5.56
CA PHE A 84 1.71 1.08 -5.42
C PHE A 84 0.22 1.32 -5.15
N ILE A 85 -0.11 2.09 -4.11
CA ILE A 85 -1.49 2.38 -3.72
C ILE A 85 -2.22 3.10 -4.87
N THR A 86 -1.58 4.09 -5.49
CA THR A 86 -2.18 4.82 -6.62
C THR A 86 -2.52 3.89 -7.78
N ARG A 87 -1.62 2.97 -8.15
CA ARG A 87 -1.86 1.99 -9.22
C ARG A 87 -2.95 1.00 -8.84
N TYR A 88 -2.92 0.51 -7.61
CA TYR A 88 -3.95 -0.38 -7.07
C TYR A 88 -5.34 0.25 -7.19
N VAL A 89 -5.51 1.46 -6.66
CA VAL A 89 -6.78 2.20 -6.69
C VAL A 89 -7.20 2.50 -8.14
N ALA A 90 -6.27 2.86 -9.03
CA ALA A 90 -6.58 3.13 -10.43
C ALA A 90 -7.06 1.89 -11.20
N ILE A 91 -6.55 0.71 -10.90
CA ILE A 91 -7.05 -0.54 -11.50
C ILE A 91 -8.38 -0.94 -10.87
N LEU A 92 -8.50 -0.84 -9.54
CA LEU A 92 -9.75 -1.06 -8.83
C LEU A 92 -10.86 -0.16 -9.39
N ALA A 93 -10.52 1.07 -9.75
CA ALA A 93 -11.43 2.02 -10.40
C ALA A 93 -12.01 1.54 -11.71
N LYS A 94 -11.15 0.95 -12.54
CA LYS A 94 -11.54 0.42 -13.84
C LYS A 94 -12.38 -0.85 -13.70
N LEU A 95 -12.16 -1.63 -12.64
CA LEU A 95 -12.92 -2.86 -12.36
C LEU A 95 -14.30 -2.57 -11.77
N LEU A 96 -14.42 -1.60 -10.85
CA LEU A 96 -15.67 -1.29 -10.14
C LEU A 96 -16.52 -0.20 -10.81
N GLY A 97 -15.98 0.49 -11.82
CA GLY A 97 -16.54 1.71 -12.37
C GLY A 97 -16.05 2.95 -11.63
N HIS A 98 -15.89 4.06 -12.36
CA HIS A 98 -15.26 5.30 -11.89
C HIS A 98 -15.88 5.87 -10.61
N GLU A 99 -17.19 5.76 -10.44
CA GLU A 99 -17.93 6.34 -9.31
C GLU A 99 -17.52 5.70 -7.97
N ARG A 100 -17.51 4.36 -7.90
CA ARG A 100 -17.06 3.62 -6.71
C ARG A 100 -15.57 3.78 -6.41
N ALA A 101 -14.79 4.08 -7.45
CA ALA A 101 -13.35 4.29 -7.31
C ALA A 101 -13.00 5.59 -6.60
N GLU A 102 -13.66 6.68 -7.00
CA GLU A 102 -13.44 7.99 -6.39
C GLU A 102 -13.94 8.02 -4.95
N GLU A 103 -14.97 7.24 -4.59
CA GLU A 103 -15.37 7.04 -3.19
C GLU A 103 -14.25 6.40 -2.35
N ILE A 104 -13.61 5.33 -2.85
CA ILE A 104 -12.50 4.66 -2.15
C ILE A 104 -11.27 5.58 -2.06
N LYS A 105 -10.93 6.27 -3.16
CA LYS A 105 -9.81 7.22 -3.21
C LYS A 105 -10.00 8.40 -2.26
N THR A 106 -11.23 8.89 -2.12
CA THR A 106 -11.58 9.97 -1.18
C THR A 106 -11.42 9.49 0.26
N LYS A 107 -11.92 8.29 0.60
CA LYS A 107 -11.73 7.70 1.95
C LYS A 107 -10.26 7.50 2.31
N LEU A 108 -9.45 6.99 1.38
CA LEU A 108 -8.00 6.82 1.61
C LEU A 108 -7.29 8.16 1.81
N LYS A 109 -7.70 9.22 1.10
CA LYS A 109 -7.17 10.57 1.32
C LYS A 109 -7.58 11.12 2.68
N GLU A 110 -8.84 10.95 3.06
CA GLU A 110 -9.36 11.40 4.35
C GLU A 110 -8.63 10.71 5.51
N GLU A 111 -8.42 9.40 5.45
CA GLU A 111 -7.63 8.64 6.43
C GLU A 111 -6.16 9.08 6.47
N ALA A 112 -5.54 9.33 5.30
CA ALA A 112 -4.17 9.85 5.23
C ALA A 112 -4.05 11.28 5.80
N THR A 113 -5.08 12.12 5.64
CA THR A 113 -5.10 13.49 6.21
C THR A 113 -5.53 13.53 7.68
N GLY A 114 -6.35 12.59 8.13
CA GLY A 114 -6.82 12.48 9.52
C GLY A 114 -5.72 12.12 10.52
N ILE A 115 -4.61 11.55 10.03
CA ILE A 115 -3.41 11.28 10.84
C ILE A 115 -2.59 12.58 11.09
N SER A 116 -2.89 13.68 10.40
CA SER A 116 -2.10 14.93 10.51
C SER A 116 -2.55 15.93 11.59
N PHE A 117 -3.60 15.65 12.37
CA PHE A 117 -4.05 16.55 13.45
C PHE A 117 -4.48 15.79 14.72
N SER A 118 -3.52 15.25 15.47
CA SER A 118 -3.73 14.94 16.88
C SER A 118 -2.50 15.23 17.77
N THR A 119 -1.63 16.16 17.37
CA THR A 119 -0.62 16.69 18.29
C THR A 119 -0.67 18.22 18.30
N ARG A 120 -0.99 18.77 19.48
CA ARG A 120 -1.35 20.15 19.86
C ARG A 120 -2.85 20.43 19.74
N GLU A 121 -3.57 20.79 20.80
CA GLU A 121 -3.18 21.64 21.94
C GLU A 121 -3.80 21.11 23.25
N GLU A 122 -2.96 20.82 24.25
CA GLU A 122 -3.32 21.05 25.65
C GLU A 122 -2.77 22.43 26.00
N GLY A 123 -3.66 23.36 26.30
CA GLY A 123 -3.40 24.67 26.88
C GLY A 123 -4.30 24.86 28.09
#